data_AF-A0A957VIY4-F1
#
_entry.id   AF-A0A957VIY4-F1
#
_cell.length_a   1.000
_cell.length_b   1.000
_cell.length_c   1.000
_cell.angle_alpha   90.00
_cell.angle_beta   90.00
_cell.angle_gamma   90.00
#
_symmetry.space_group_name_H-M   'P 1'
#
loop_
_entity.id
_entity.type
_entity.pdbx_description
1 polymer ?
#
loop_
_entity_poly.entity_id
_entity_poly.type
_entity_poly.pdbx_seq_one_letter_code
_entity_poly.pdbx_strand_id
1 'polypeptide(L)' 'MTHPLITQLHFARSEFARCIDGLSDADARRRLEPMNCISWMIGHLAAQEQGYWVMVAQGQRMYPDLHKIVGYGSPP' A
#
# COMPACT_ATOMS: atom_id res chain seq x y z
N MET A 1 11.49 -10.70 21.95
CA MET A 1 11.26 -9.27 21.61
C MET A 1 11.17 -9.16 20.11
N THR A 2 10.16 -8.47 19.59
CA THR A 2 10.04 -8.21 18.14
C THR A 2 11.15 -7.28 17.68
N HIS A 3 11.73 -7.53 16.50
CA HIS A 3 12.77 -6.66 15.94
C HIS A 3 12.23 -5.23 15.76
N PRO A 4 12.98 -4.16 16.10
CA PRO A 4 12.48 -2.77 16.05
C PRO A 4 11.86 -2.37 14.71
N LEU A 5 12.45 -2.78 13.58
CA LEU A 5 11.88 -2.50 12.25
C LEU A 5 10.54 -3.19 11.99
N ILE A 6 10.33 -4.39 12.56
CA ILE A 6 9.03 -5.08 12.45
C ILE A 6 7.99 -4.34 13.30
N THR A 7 8.37 -3.89 14.50
CA THR A 7 7.49 -3.05 15.34
C THR A 7 7.11 -1.76 14.61
N GLN A 8 8.07 -1.09 13.96
CA GLN A 8 7.81 0.13 13.18
C GLN A 8 6.88 -0.15 11.99
N LEU A 9 7.08 -1.24 11.27
CA LEU A 9 6.22 -1.64 10.15
C LEU A 9 4.78 -1.87 10.62
N HIS A 10 4.59 -2.62 11.71
CA HIS A 10 3.27 -2.89 12.26
C HIS A 10 2.58 -1.61 12.73
N PHE A 11 3.30 -0.71 13.40
CA PHE A 11 2.77 0.59 13.82
C PHE A 11 2.37 1.46 12.62
N ALA A 12 3.24 1.60 11.62
CA ALA A 12 2.93 2.41 10.44
C ALA A 12 1.69 1.86 9.69
N ARG A 13 1.58 0.53 9.57
CA ARG A 13 0.43 -0.14 8.96
C ARG A 13 -0.85 0.10 9.76
N SER A 14 -0.80 -0.03 11.09
CA SER A 14 -1.98 0.17 11.95
C SER A 14 -2.46 1.62 11.92
N GLU A 15 -1.54 2.58 11.95
CA GLU A 15 -1.91 4.00 11.88
C GLU A 15 -2.44 4.38 10.50
N PHE A 16 -1.89 3.82 9.42
CA PHE A 16 -2.45 4.01 8.08
C PHE A 16 -3.89 3.49 8.00
N ALA A 17 -4.13 2.26 8.48
CA ALA A 17 -5.47 1.67 8.53
C ALA A 17 -6.44 2.48 9.41
N ARG A 18 -5.98 2.95 10.58
CA ARG A 18 -6.77 3.79 11.49
C ARG A 18 -7.17 5.12 10.83
N CYS A 19 -6.27 5.74 10.07
CA CYS A 19 -6.54 7.01 9.39
C CYS A 19 -7.56 6.92 8.26
N ILE A 20 -7.74 5.74 7.66
CA ILE A 20 -8.71 5.50 6.59
C ILE A 20 -9.95 4.74 7.08
N ASP A 21 -10.07 4.49 8.39
CA ASP A 21 -11.24 3.86 8.97
C ASP A 21 -12.49 4.73 8.75
N GLY A 22 -13.59 4.10 8.34
CA GLY A 22 -14.82 4.79 7.97
C GLY A 22 -14.81 5.47 6.59
N LEU A 23 -13.71 5.44 5.83
CA LEU A 23 -13.68 5.93 4.45
C LEU A 23 -14.57 5.06 3.55
N SER A 24 -15.50 5.69 2.84
CA SER A 24 -16.34 4.96 1.89
C SER A 24 -15.53 4.54 0.66
N ASP A 25 -15.92 3.44 0.05
CA ASP A 25 -15.33 2.93 -1.18
C ASP A 25 -15.47 3.91 -2.37
N ALA A 26 -16.57 4.68 -2.39
CA ALA A 26 -16.78 5.74 -3.38
C ALA A 26 -15.81 6.90 -3.20
N ASP A 27 -15.62 7.36 -1.95
CA ASP A 27 -14.70 8.45 -1.64
C ASP A 27 -13.23 8.02 -1.82
N ALA A 28 -12.91 6.77 -1.51
CA ALA A 28 -11.56 6.23 -1.70
C ALA A 28 -11.09 6.31 -3.16
N ARG A 29 -12.00 6.09 -4.12
CA ARG A 29 -11.71 6.20 -5.56
C ARG A 29 -11.76 7.61 -6.11
N ARG A 30 -12.24 8.58 -5.34
CA ARG A 30 -12.31 9.96 -5.80
C ARG A 30 -10.92 10.59 -5.77
N ARG A 31 -10.45 11.07 -6.93
CA ARG A 31 -9.22 11.84 -7.02
C ARG A 31 -9.49 13.31 -6.66
N LEU A 32 -8.77 13.80 -5.65
CA LEU A 32 -8.77 15.21 -5.25
C LEU A 32 -7.41 15.80 -5.61
N GLU A 33 -7.33 16.46 -6.77
CA GLU A 33 -6.07 16.98 -7.30
C GLU A 33 -5.42 18.01 -6.35
N PRO A 34 -4.08 18.04 -6.26
CA PRO A 34 -3.11 17.29 -7.07
C PRO A 34 -2.80 15.87 -6.55
N MET A 35 -3.49 15.40 -5.50
CA MET A 35 -3.21 14.10 -4.89
C MET A 35 -3.79 12.94 -5.72
N ASN A 36 -3.22 11.75 -5.54
CA ASN A 36 -3.82 10.50 -6.02
C ASN A 36 -5.07 10.16 -5.18
N CYS A 37 -5.97 9.35 -5.73
CA CYS A 37 -7.08 8.81 -4.94
C CYS A 37 -6.54 7.87 -3.85
N ILE A 38 -7.28 7.74 -2.74
CA ILE A 38 -6.84 6.94 -1.59
C ILE A 38 -6.74 5.46 -1.96
N SER A 39 -7.64 4.95 -2.82
CA SER A 39 -7.56 3.57 -3.30
C SER A 39 -6.27 3.28 -4.05
N TRP A 40 -5.76 4.24 -4.83
CA TRP A 40 -4.46 4.11 -5.47
C TRP A 40 -3.33 4.11 -4.44
N MET A 41 -3.38 4.98 -3.42
CA MET A 41 -2.37 5.02 -2.36
C MET A 41 -2.30 3.70 -1.57
N ILE A 42 -3.45 3.10 -1.25
CA ILE A 42 -3.55 1.78 -0.61
C ILE A 42 -2.89 0.72 -1.51
N GLY A 43 -3.26 0.69 -2.78
CA GLY A 43 -2.67 -0.24 -3.75
C GLY A 43 -1.17 -0.03 -3.91
N HIS A 44 -0.71 1.21 -3.97
CA HIS A 44 0.69 1.56 -4.13
C HIS A 44 1.54 1.06 -2.95
N LEU A 45 1.06 1.27 -1.71
CA LEU A 45 1.69 0.73 -0.52
C LEU A 45 1.78 -0.80 -0.58
N ALA A 46 0.69 -1.47 -0.94
CA ALA A 46 0.67 -2.92 -1.09
C ALA A 46 1.64 -3.42 -2.19
N ALA A 47 1.77 -2.70 -3.30
CA ALA A 47 2.73 -3.02 -4.36
C ALA A 47 4.18 -2.91 -3.88
N GLN A 48 4.51 -1.89 -3.08
CA GLN A 48 5.85 -1.72 -2.49
C GLN A 48 6.17 -2.86 -1.50
N GLU A 49 5.24 -3.19 -0.60
CA GLU A 49 5.43 -4.28 0.35
C GLU A 49 5.55 -5.66 -0.35
N GLN A 50 4.72 -5.92 -1.36
CA GLN A 50 4.80 -7.12 -2.20
C GLN A 50 6.16 -7.19 -2.90
N GLY A 51 6.62 -6.07 -3.48
CA GLY A 51 7.87 -6.01 -4.22
C GLY A 51 9.08 -6.32 -3.36
N TYR A 52 9.24 -5.60 -2.25
CA TYR A 52 10.44 -5.70 -1.42
C TYR A 52 10.38 -6.89 -0.45
N TRP A 53 9.27 -7.07 0.27
CA TRP A 53 9.22 -8.03 1.36
C TRP A 53 8.87 -9.44 0.89
N VAL A 54 8.05 -9.58 -0.15
CA VAL A 54 7.58 -10.89 -0.62
C VAL A 54 8.40 -11.38 -1.81
N MET A 55 8.55 -10.57 -2.86
CA MET A 55 9.29 -11.00 -4.06
C MET A 55 10.80 -10.98 -3.85
N VAL A 56 11.38 -9.86 -3.44
CA VAL A 56 12.85 -9.74 -3.31
C VAL A 56 13.35 -10.50 -2.09
N ALA A 57 12.80 -10.25 -0.90
CA ALA A 57 13.33 -10.84 0.33
C ALA A 57 12.98 -12.34 0.51
N GLN A 58 11.84 -12.80 -0.02
CA GLN A 58 11.37 -14.18 0.19
C GLN A 58 11.32 -15.01 -1.10
N GLY A 59 11.53 -14.42 -2.29
CA GLY A 59 11.47 -15.13 -3.57
C GLY A 59 10.06 -15.56 -3.98
N GLN A 60 9.01 -15.03 -3.35
CA GLN A 60 7.62 -15.45 -3.57
C GLN A 60 6.87 -14.51 -4.53
N ARG A 61 6.01 -15.07 -5.39
CA ARG A 61 5.25 -14.30 -6.40
C ARG A 61 3.74 -14.43 -6.21
N MET A 62 3.22 -13.85 -5.13
CA MET A 62 1.77 -13.86 -4.84
C MET A 62 0.96 -12.95 -5.77
N TYR A 63 1.38 -11.69 -5.93
CA TYR A 63 0.71 -10.69 -6.77
C TYR A 63 1.72 -9.98 -7.69
N PRO A 64 2.36 -10.71 -8.62
CA PRO A 64 3.49 -10.19 -9.39
C PRO A 64 3.12 -8.98 -10.26
N ASP A 65 1.85 -8.83 -10.65
CA ASP A 65 1.39 -7.78 -11.55
C ASP A 65 0.78 -6.56 -10.85
N LEU A 66 0.69 -6.55 -9.51
CA LEU A 66 0.09 -5.43 -8.77
C LEU A 66 0.80 -4.10 -9.06
N HIS A 67 2.12 -4.13 -9.19
CA HIS A 67 2.94 -2.96 -9.55
C HIS A 67 2.59 -2.35 -10.91
N LYS A 68 1.93 -3.07 -11.82
CA LYS A 68 1.51 -2.52 -13.12
C LYS A 68 0.28 -1.62 -12.96
N ILE A 69 -0.57 -1.92 -11.99
CA ILE A 69 -1.85 -1.24 -11.77
C ILE A 69 -1.64 0.01 -10.92
N VAL A 70 -0.82 -0.09 -9.87
CA VAL A 70 -0.67 0.95 -8.84
C VAL A 70 0.80 1.25 -8.54
N GLY A 71 1.71 0.94 -9.45
CA GLY A 71 3.13 1.31 -9.35
C GLY A 71 3.36 2.78 -9.66
N TYR A 72 4.57 3.25 -9.39
CA TYR A 72 4.97 4.62 -9.73
C TYR A 72 4.76 4.88 -11.23
N GLY A 73 4.11 6.01 -11.56
CA GLY A 73 3.77 6.38 -12.95
C GLY A 73 2.51 5.72 -13.51
N SER A 74 1.91 4.75 -12.81
CA SER A 74 0.58 4.23 -13.15
C SER A 74 -0.51 5.27 -12.82
N PRO A 75 -1.60 5.31 -13.59
CA PRO A 75 -2.69 6.26 -13.35
C PRO A 75 -3.40 6.00 -12.00
N PRO A 76 -3.80 7.06 -11.27
CA PRO A 76 -4.63 6.99 -10.07
C PRO A 76 -6.10 6.64 -10.33
#